data_AF-A0A2P5WPV4-F1
#
_entry.id   AF-A0A2P5WPV4-F1
#
_cell.length_a   1.000
_cell.length_b   1.000
_cell.length_c   1.000
_cell.angle_alpha   90.00
_cell.angle_beta   90.00
_cell.angle_gamma   90.00
#
_symmetry.space_group_name_H-M   'P 1'
#
loop_
_entity.id
_entity.type
_entity.pdbx_description
1 polymer ?
#
loop_
_entity_poly.entity_id
_entity_poly.type
_entity_poly.pdbx_seq_one_letter_code
_entity_poly.pdbx_strand_id
1 'polypeptide(L)'
;MVSSELGNFKDQLCRIFRSLALGLLLIFDIGALAEDRGISKGLGQRRQIMESHMSKVLKAEDVDLMIIAGGTIGFSGVDLANLINIAAVKAAMDGAKAVTMADLEYAKHKIILGSERNMVTQLPKKDKTSFSRKQMLARLDVAMGGRVVEELIFGENEVTSGAQSDLKNATNLARRMVTRYGMSKEVGLMTIQRKEHNALANALLEHETLIGS
;
A
#
# COMPACT_ATOMS: atom_id res chain seq x y z
N MET A 1 42.79 24.74 28.95
CA MET A 1 41.73 24.10 29.76
C MET A 1 40.47 24.99 29.77
N VAL A 2 39.92 25.32 28.60
CA VAL A 2 38.71 26.17 28.43
C VAL A 2 37.95 25.74 27.16
N SER A 3 37.69 24.43 27.01
CA SER A 3 36.90 23.94 25.86
C SER A 3 35.96 22.78 26.19
N SER A 4 36.00 22.23 27.40
CA SER A 4 35.12 21.15 27.86
C SER A 4 33.81 21.64 28.48
N GLU A 5 33.70 22.92 28.88
CA GLU A 5 32.48 23.44 29.53
C GLU A 5 31.40 23.91 28.54
N LEU A 6 31.75 24.24 27.29
CA LEU A 6 30.79 24.78 26.31
C LEU A 6 29.90 23.70 25.67
N GLY A 7 30.36 22.45 25.60
CA GLY A 7 29.58 21.32 25.07
C GLY A 7 28.46 20.90 26.02
N ASN A 8 28.74 20.90 27.32
CA ASN A 8 27.79 20.47 28.36
C ASN A 8 26.60 21.43 28.49
N PHE A 9 26.80 22.73 28.22
CA PHE A 9 25.74 23.74 28.26
C PHE A 9 24.68 23.52 27.17
N LYS A 10 25.09 23.18 25.93
CA LYS A 10 24.16 22.87 24.84
C LYS A 10 23.34 21.61 25.13
N ASP A 11 23.97 20.57 25.65
CA ASP A 11 23.28 19.32 26.01
C ASP A 11 22.33 19.49 27.19
N GLN A 12 22.69 20.29 28.18
CA GLN A 12 21.79 20.66 29.28
C GLN A 12 20.59 21.48 28.77
N LEU A 13 20.83 22.43 27.87
CA LEU A 13 19.77 23.24 27.27
C LEU A 13 18.78 22.37 26.49
N CYS A 14 19.26 21.44 25.67
CA CYS A 14 18.41 20.52 24.91
C CYS A 14 17.59 19.58 25.81
N ARG A 15 18.14 19.13 26.95
CA ARG A 15 17.37 18.31 27.92
C ARG A 15 16.26 19.11 28.58
N ILE A 16 16.52 20.37 28.94
CA ILE A 16 15.54 21.28 29.55
C ILE A 16 14.40 21.59 28.56
N PHE A 17 14.73 21.90 27.31
CA PHE A 17 13.70 22.11 26.27
C PHE A 17 12.85 20.86 26.02
N ARG A 18 13.47 19.67 26.03
CA ARG A 18 12.75 18.40 25.81
C ARG A 18 11.83 18.04 26.98
N SER A 19 12.22 18.34 28.23
CA SER A 19 11.33 18.13 29.38
C SER A 19 10.21 19.16 29.46
N LEU A 20 10.48 20.42 29.11
CA LEU A 20 9.46 21.48 29.04
C LEU A 20 8.44 21.22 27.92
N ALA A 21 8.87 20.73 26.76
CA ALA A 21 7.97 20.36 25.66
C ALA A 21 7.07 19.17 26.02
N LEU A 22 7.60 18.17 26.74
CA LEU A 22 6.82 17.03 27.24
C LEU A 22 5.84 17.46 28.35
N GLY A 23 6.25 18.38 29.23
CA GLY A 23 5.36 18.96 30.24
C GLY A 23 4.23 19.79 29.64
N LEU A 24 4.52 20.57 28.58
CA LEU A 24 3.51 21.32 27.85
C LEU A 24 2.50 20.38 27.18
N LEU A 25 2.96 19.23 26.67
CA LEU A 25 2.10 18.21 26.07
C LEU A 25 1.13 17.56 27.06
N LEU A 26 1.51 17.45 28.34
CA LEU A 26 0.66 16.93 29.42
C LEU A 26 -0.29 17.99 29.99
N ILE A 27 0.08 19.27 29.95
CA ILE A 27 -0.81 20.38 30.38
C ILE A 27 -1.90 20.63 29.33
N PHE A 28 -1.64 20.31 28.06
CA PHE A 28 -2.62 20.34 26.97
C PHE A 28 -3.34 19.00 26.77
N ASP A 29 -3.40 18.12 27.79
CA ASP A 29 -4.26 16.93 27.81
C ASP A 29 -5.75 17.31 27.68
N ILE A 30 -6.18 17.56 26.44
CA ILE A 30 -7.55 17.35 25.98
C ILE A 30 -7.69 15.85 25.73
N GLY A 31 -7.64 15.11 26.83
CA GLY A 31 -8.04 13.73 26.93
C GLY A 31 -9.18 13.63 27.91
N ALA A 32 -10.40 14.02 27.51
CA ALA A 32 -11.68 13.42 27.94
C ALA A 32 -12.87 14.35 27.64
N LEU A 33 -13.66 14.02 26.62
CA LEU A 33 -15.11 14.05 26.78
C LEU A 33 -15.78 13.04 25.85
N ALA A 34 -16.45 12.08 26.49
CA ALA A 34 -17.63 11.36 26.03
C ALA A 34 -17.51 10.60 24.70
N GLU A 35 -17.19 9.32 24.83
CA GLU A 35 -18.13 8.23 24.57
C GLU A 35 -19.07 8.38 23.36
N ASP A 36 -18.88 7.42 22.46
CA ASP A 36 -19.62 7.12 21.24
C ASP A 36 -19.08 7.78 19.94
N ARG A 37 -19.06 6.97 18.88
CA ARG A 37 -18.63 7.28 17.50
C ARG A 37 -17.13 7.23 17.18
N GLY A 38 -16.45 6.17 17.59
CA GLY A 38 -15.18 5.69 16.99
C GLY A 38 -15.25 5.37 15.48
N ILE A 39 -16.40 5.56 14.83
CA ILE A 39 -16.63 5.40 13.39
C ILE A 39 -16.63 6.77 12.66
N SER A 40 -16.69 7.91 13.36
CA SER A 40 -17.00 9.22 12.75
C SER A 40 -15.82 10.07 12.27
N LYS A 41 -14.62 9.98 12.87
CA LYS A 41 -13.49 10.86 12.52
C LYS A 41 -12.89 10.57 11.14
N GLY A 42 -12.88 9.31 10.71
CA GLY A 42 -12.42 8.93 9.36
C GLY A 42 -13.37 9.35 8.24
N LEU A 43 -14.68 9.36 8.51
CA LEU A 43 -15.71 9.80 7.55
C LEU A 43 -15.73 11.32 7.40
N GLY A 44 -15.56 12.07 8.49
CA GLY A 44 -15.53 13.54 8.47
C GLY A 44 -14.38 14.11 7.63
N GLN A 45 -13.17 13.55 7.77
CA GLN A 45 -12.01 13.99 6.99
C GLN A 45 -12.15 13.66 5.49
N ARG A 46 -12.63 12.45 5.17
CA ARG A 46 -12.87 12.04 3.77
C ARG A 46 -13.99 12.85 3.12
N ARG A 47 -15.04 13.17 3.89
CA ARG A 47 -16.11 14.08 3.48
C ARG A 47 -15.55 15.46 3.16
N GLN A 48 -14.73 16.04 4.02
CA GLN A 48 -14.18 17.38 3.80
C GLN A 48 -13.31 17.46 2.54
N ILE A 49 -12.53 16.41 2.26
CA ILE A 49 -11.74 16.28 1.03
C ILE A 49 -12.69 16.19 -0.17
N MET A 50 -13.68 15.29 -0.14
CA MET A 50 -14.66 15.15 -1.22
C MET A 50 -15.47 16.44 -1.44
N GLU A 51 -15.91 17.12 -0.39
CA GLU A 51 -16.64 18.39 -0.49
C GLU A 51 -15.79 19.48 -1.14
N SER A 52 -14.51 19.59 -0.77
CA SER A 52 -13.59 20.55 -1.40
C SER A 52 -13.43 20.29 -2.90
N HIS A 53 -13.28 19.03 -3.30
CA HIS A 53 -13.14 18.66 -4.72
C HIS A 53 -14.45 18.72 -5.50
N MET A 54 -15.57 18.39 -4.86
CA MET A 54 -16.91 18.45 -5.47
C MET A 54 -17.40 19.89 -5.60
N SER A 55 -16.91 20.84 -4.79
CA SER A 55 -17.24 22.27 -4.94
C SER A 55 -16.85 22.86 -6.31
N LYS A 56 -15.91 22.21 -7.01
CA LYS A 56 -15.43 22.61 -8.34
C LYS A 56 -16.26 22.00 -9.47
N VAL A 57 -17.21 21.13 -9.17
CA VAL A 57 -18.00 20.36 -10.13
C VAL A 57 -19.48 20.58 -9.87
N LEU A 58 -20.27 20.72 -10.93
CA LEU A 58 -21.72 20.82 -10.82
C LEU A 58 -22.29 19.48 -10.36
N LYS A 59 -22.98 19.45 -9.21
CA LYS A 59 -23.64 18.26 -8.67
C LYS A 59 -25.16 18.38 -8.78
N ALA A 60 -25.83 17.28 -9.06
CA ALA A 60 -27.29 17.23 -9.02
C ALA A 60 -27.80 17.15 -7.55
N GLU A 61 -29.06 17.51 -7.33
CA GLU A 61 -29.67 17.58 -5.99
C GLU A 61 -29.81 16.20 -5.32
N ASP A 62 -29.73 15.12 -6.11
CA ASP A 62 -29.81 13.72 -5.69
C ASP A 62 -28.49 13.16 -5.12
N VAL A 63 -27.40 13.94 -5.16
CA VAL A 63 -26.07 13.47 -4.75
C VAL A 63 -25.84 13.63 -3.25
N ASP A 64 -25.89 12.50 -2.54
CA ASP A 64 -25.40 12.40 -1.16
C ASP A 64 -23.98 11.82 -1.10
N LEU A 65 -23.01 12.71 -0.82
CA LEU A 65 -21.60 12.36 -0.67
C LEU A 65 -21.35 11.41 0.52
N MET A 66 -22.26 11.34 1.50
CA MET A 66 -22.07 10.51 2.68
C MET A 66 -22.19 9.03 2.35
N ILE A 67 -23.08 8.67 1.42
CA ILE A 67 -23.26 7.30 0.94
C ILE A 67 -22.00 6.82 0.21
N ILE A 68 -21.41 7.69 -0.62
CA ILE A 68 -20.15 7.36 -1.31
C ILE A 68 -18.98 7.25 -0.34
N ALA A 69 -18.83 8.21 0.58
CA ALA A 69 -17.73 8.21 1.56
C ALA A 69 -17.73 6.96 2.45
N GLY A 70 -18.91 6.42 2.75
CA GLY A 70 -19.09 5.14 3.44
C GLY A 70 -18.63 3.93 2.63
N GLY A 71 -18.80 3.96 1.30
CA GLY A 71 -18.33 2.91 0.38
C GLY A 71 -16.85 2.96 0.05
N THR A 72 -16.15 4.04 0.38
CA THR A 72 -14.72 4.26 0.08
C THR A 72 -13.84 4.15 1.33
N ILE A 73 -14.14 3.20 2.23
CA ILE A 73 -13.31 2.88 3.39
C ILE A 73 -11.99 2.26 2.89
N GLY A 74 -10.88 2.96 3.12
CA GLY A 74 -9.55 2.57 2.66
C GLY A 74 -9.01 3.39 1.48
N PHE A 75 -9.81 4.30 0.90
CA PHE A 75 -9.35 5.19 -0.17
C PHE A 75 -8.45 6.29 0.40
N SER A 76 -7.35 6.58 -0.28
CA SER A 76 -6.51 7.74 0.02
C SER A 76 -7.16 9.04 -0.47
N GLY A 77 -6.69 10.20 0.00
CA GLY A 77 -7.15 11.50 -0.50
C GLY A 77 -6.98 11.66 -2.03
N VAL A 78 -5.96 11.00 -2.60
CA VAL A 78 -5.74 10.96 -4.05
C VAL A 78 -6.80 10.13 -4.76
N ASP A 79 -7.20 8.99 -4.19
CA ASP A 79 -8.24 8.13 -4.75
C ASP A 79 -9.61 8.80 -4.72
N LEU A 80 -9.92 9.57 -3.66
CA LEU A 80 -11.15 10.35 -3.55
C LEU A 80 -11.22 11.47 -4.59
N ALA A 81 -10.12 12.19 -4.81
CA ALA A 81 -10.04 13.20 -5.86
C ALA A 81 -10.17 12.57 -7.25
N ASN A 82 -9.53 11.41 -7.47
CA ASN A 82 -9.63 10.66 -8.72
C ASN A 82 -11.06 10.16 -8.98
N LEU A 83 -11.79 9.72 -7.94
CA LEU A 83 -13.18 9.31 -8.03
C LEU A 83 -14.06 10.42 -8.58
N ILE A 84 -13.94 11.63 -8.01
CA ILE A 84 -14.72 12.80 -8.43
C ILE A 84 -14.39 13.17 -9.88
N ASN A 85 -13.10 13.14 -10.26
CA ASN A 85 -12.70 13.41 -11.64
C ASN A 85 -13.26 12.38 -12.62
N ILE A 86 -13.24 11.09 -12.29
CA ILE A 86 -13.80 10.02 -13.13
C ILE A 86 -15.32 10.20 -13.30
N ALA A 87 -16.02 10.55 -12.22
CA ALA A 87 -17.45 10.80 -12.26
C ALA A 87 -17.78 12.04 -13.11
N ALA A 88 -17.02 13.12 -12.96
CA ALA A 88 -17.17 14.34 -13.76
C ALA A 88 -16.94 14.08 -15.25
N VAL A 89 -15.91 13.31 -15.60
CA VAL A 89 -15.64 12.91 -16.99
C VAL A 89 -16.77 12.03 -17.53
N LYS A 90 -17.28 11.09 -16.74
CA LYS A 90 -18.40 10.23 -17.15
C LYS A 90 -19.67 11.05 -17.43
N ALA A 91 -20.01 11.97 -16.54
CA ALA A 91 -21.15 12.88 -16.70
C ALA A 91 -20.99 13.74 -17.97
N ALA A 92 -19.79 14.28 -18.21
CA ALA A 92 -19.50 15.05 -19.41
C ALA A 92 -19.61 14.21 -20.69
N MET A 93 -19.17 12.95 -20.67
CA MET A 93 -19.30 12.02 -21.80
C MET A 93 -20.76 11.68 -22.12
N ASP A 94 -21.62 11.59 -21.10
CA ASP A 94 -23.04 11.32 -21.26
C ASP A 94 -23.85 12.59 -21.60
N GLY A 95 -23.19 13.75 -21.73
CA GLY A 95 -23.83 15.04 -22.00
C GLY A 95 -24.63 15.60 -20.82
N ALA A 96 -24.42 15.08 -19.62
CA ALA A 96 -25.07 15.57 -18.41
C ALA A 96 -24.45 16.91 -17.96
N LYS A 97 -25.30 17.85 -17.52
CA LYS A 97 -24.88 19.18 -17.03
C LYS A 97 -24.36 19.15 -15.59
N ALA A 98 -24.65 18.08 -14.86
CA ALA A 98 -24.27 17.89 -13.48
C ALA A 98 -23.94 16.41 -13.23
N VAL A 99 -23.05 16.16 -12.27
CA VAL A 99 -22.70 14.81 -11.81
C VAL A 99 -23.86 14.27 -11.01
N THR A 100 -24.31 13.08 -11.40
CA THR A 100 -25.38 12.34 -10.72
C THR A 100 -24.81 11.28 -9.80
N MET A 101 -25.67 10.70 -8.96
CA MET A 101 -25.26 9.62 -8.07
C MET A 101 -24.76 8.38 -8.85
N ALA A 102 -25.33 8.09 -10.02
CA ALA A 102 -24.93 6.97 -10.88
C ALA A 102 -23.48 7.11 -11.40
N ASP A 103 -23.05 8.33 -11.71
CA ASP A 103 -21.68 8.60 -12.16
C ASP A 103 -20.65 8.36 -11.06
N LEU A 104 -20.99 8.70 -9.82
CA LEU A 104 -20.15 8.47 -8.64
C LEU A 104 -20.07 6.98 -8.30
N GLU A 105 -21.16 6.23 -8.43
CA GLU A 105 -21.14 4.77 -8.28
C GLU A 105 -20.30 4.09 -9.36
N TYR A 106 -20.43 4.54 -10.61
CA TYR A 106 -19.59 4.08 -11.71
C TYR A 106 -18.10 4.34 -11.41
N ALA A 107 -17.76 5.54 -10.97
CA ALA A 107 -16.38 5.90 -10.61
C ALA A 107 -15.84 5.06 -9.46
N LYS A 108 -16.64 4.85 -8.41
CA LYS A 108 -16.33 3.97 -7.27
C LYS A 108 -16.02 2.56 -7.76
N HIS A 109 -16.92 1.96 -8.55
CA HIS A 109 -16.71 0.62 -9.09
C HIS A 109 -15.46 0.55 -9.95
N LYS A 110 -15.23 1.55 -10.81
CA LYS A 110 -14.04 1.60 -11.67
C LYS A 110 -12.73 1.67 -10.89
N ILE A 111 -12.69 2.36 -9.75
CA ILE A 111 -11.49 2.43 -8.91
C ILE A 111 -11.29 1.11 -8.15
N ILE A 112 -12.34 0.55 -7.55
CA ILE A 112 -12.27 -0.71 -6.80
C ILE A 112 -11.88 -1.88 -7.70
N LEU A 113 -12.47 -1.97 -8.89
CA LEU A 113 -12.22 -3.04 -9.88
C LEU A 113 -10.91 -2.81 -10.66
N GLY A 114 -10.31 -1.63 -10.54
CA GLY A 114 -9.13 -1.20 -11.30
C GLY A 114 -9.47 -0.69 -12.70
N SER A 115 -8.70 0.30 -13.18
CA SER A 115 -8.87 0.93 -14.51
C SER A 115 -8.45 0.04 -15.69
N GLU A 116 -8.55 -1.28 -15.56
CA GLU A 116 -8.17 -2.23 -16.59
C GLU A 116 -9.41 -2.91 -17.19
N ARG A 117 -9.96 -2.30 -18.24
CA ARG A 117 -10.57 -2.97 -19.41
C ARG A 117 -11.57 -4.13 -19.19
N ASN A 118 -12.39 -4.14 -18.13
CA ASN A 118 -13.33 -5.25 -17.87
C ASN A 118 -14.82 -4.85 -17.79
N MET A 119 -15.25 -3.85 -18.56
CA MET A 119 -16.67 -3.67 -18.85
C MET A 119 -16.87 -3.62 -20.36
N VAL A 120 -17.08 -4.81 -20.92
CA VAL A 120 -17.91 -5.19 -22.08
C VAL A 120 -17.33 -6.49 -22.65
N THR A 121 -18.22 -7.47 -22.79
CA THR A 121 -18.07 -8.80 -23.40
C THR A 121 -17.12 -9.78 -22.71
N GLN A 122 -17.72 -10.87 -22.23
CA GLN A 122 -17.11 -12.18 -22.23
C GLN A 122 -16.57 -12.48 -23.63
N LEU A 123 -15.30 -12.14 -23.83
CA LEU A 123 -14.41 -12.85 -24.73
C LEU A 123 -13.18 -13.13 -23.86
N PRO A 124 -12.75 -14.38 -23.70
CA PRO A 124 -11.57 -14.70 -22.92
C PRO A 124 -10.38 -14.06 -23.62
N LYS A 125 -10.03 -12.83 -23.25
CA LYS A 125 -8.73 -12.26 -23.57
C LYS A 125 -7.75 -13.17 -22.88
N LYS A 126 -7.11 -14.04 -23.68
CA LYS A 126 -5.99 -14.88 -23.27
C LYS A 126 -5.18 -14.14 -22.23
N ASP A 127 -5.36 -14.53 -20.97
CA ASP A 127 -4.36 -14.31 -19.95
C ASP A 127 -3.05 -14.71 -20.62
N LYS A 128 -2.15 -13.75 -20.81
CA LYS A 128 -0.79 -14.08 -21.19
C LYS A 128 -0.16 -14.72 -19.95
N THR A 129 -0.56 -15.95 -19.66
CA THR A 129 -0.01 -16.83 -18.63
C THR A 129 1.44 -17.20 -18.93
N SER A 130 1.91 -16.90 -20.14
CA SER A 130 3.29 -17.06 -20.58
C SER A 130 4.04 -15.72 -20.55
N PHE A 131 5.00 -15.58 -19.63
CA PHE A 131 6.03 -14.54 -19.70
C PHE A 131 7.28 -15.09 -20.39
N SER A 132 7.90 -14.29 -21.25
CA SER A 132 9.20 -14.64 -21.84
C SER A 132 10.33 -14.45 -20.82
N ARG A 133 11.45 -15.16 -21.03
CA ARG A 133 12.66 -15.01 -20.19
C ARG A 133 13.12 -13.55 -20.09
N LYS A 134 13.09 -12.80 -21.20
CA LYS A 134 13.46 -11.37 -21.23
C LYS A 134 12.55 -10.52 -20.32
N GLN A 135 11.25 -10.79 -20.31
CA GLN A 135 10.30 -10.06 -19.45
C GLN A 135 10.46 -10.40 -17.97
N MET A 136 10.77 -11.66 -17.64
CA MET A 136 11.03 -12.05 -16.24
C MET A 136 12.32 -11.42 -15.71
N LEU A 137 13.36 -11.30 -16.54
CA LEU A 137 14.59 -10.58 -16.19
C LEU A 137 14.32 -9.09 -15.95
N ALA A 138 13.60 -8.42 -16.85
CA ALA A 138 13.23 -7.02 -16.67
C ALA A 138 12.46 -6.78 -15.35
N ARG A 139 11.63 -7.74 -14.92
CA ARG A 139 10.94 -7.67 -13.63
C ARG A 139 11.86 -7.85 -12.43
N LEU A 140 12.90 -8.68 -12.55
CA LEU A 140 13.94 -8.80 -11.52
C LEU A 140 14.72 -7.49 -11.40
N ASP A 141 15.06 -6.86 -12.53
CA ASP A 141 15.81 -5.60 -12.55
C ASP A 141 15.02 -4.46 -11.86
N VAL A 142 13.73 -4.34 -12.14
CA VAL A 142 12.85 -3.35 -11.48
C VAL A 142 12.72 -3.62 -9.98
N ALA A 143 12.54 -4.88 -9.59
CA ALA A 143 12.38 -5.25 -8.19
C ALA A 143 13.65 -5.01 -7.35
N MET A 144 14.84 -5.17 -7.94
CA MET A 144 16.10 -4.92 -7.22
C MET A 144 16.57 -3.46 -7.33
N GLY A 145 16.10 -2.71 -8.32
CA GLY A 145 16.51 -1.32 -8.57
C GLY A 145 16.24 -0.38 -7.39
N GLY A 146 15.10 -0.52 -6.71
CA GLY A 146 14.77 0.32 -5.55
C GLY A 146 15.80 0.19 -4.42
N ARG A 147 16.15 -1.05 -4.06
CA ARG A 147 17.17 -1.35 -3.04
C ARG A 147 18.56 -0.84 -3.45
N VAL A 148 18.94 -1.03 -4.72
CA VAL A 148 20.25 -0.59 -5.24
C VAL A 148 20.36 0.94 -5.23
N VAL A 149 19.29 1.65 -5.59
CA VAL A 149 19.26 3.12 -5.56
C VAL A 149 19.38 3.65 -4.14
N GLU A 150 18.66 3.06 -3.17
CA GLU A 150 18.77 3.44 -1.76
C GLU A 150 20.21 3.29 -1.26
N GLU A 151 20.85 2.17 -1.56
CA GLU A 151 22.23 1.90 -1.14
C GLU A 151 23.23 2.84 -1.82
N LEU A 152 23.05 3.14 -3.12
CA LEU A 152 23.91 4.08 -3.85
C LEU A 152 23.80 5.52 -3.35
N ILE A 153 22.60 5.96 -2.94
CA ILE A 153 22.35 7.35 -2.53
C ILE A 153 22.67 7.57 -1.05
N PHE A 154 22.23 6.66 -0.17
CA PHE A 154 22.29 6.83 1.28
C PHE A 154 23.43 6.04 1.95
N GLY A 155 24.03 5.08 1.24
CA GLY A 155 25.07 4.19 1.77
C GLY A 155 24.51 2.95 2.47
N GLU A 156 25.38 1.95 2.66
CA GLU A 156 25.01 0.62 3.16
C GLU A 156 24.37 0.61 4.55
N ASN A 157 24.74 1.59 5.39
CA ASN A 157 24.23 1.70 6.77
C ASN A 157 22.83 2.30 6.87
N GLU A 158 22.35 2.95 5.81
CA GLU A 158 21.09 3.71 5.82
C GLU A 158 19.97 3.00 5.05
N VAL A 159 20.19 1.75 4.64
CA VAL A 159 19.21 1.06 3.80
C VAL A 159 18.05 0.49 4.61
N THR A 160 16.84 0.66 4.08
CA THR A 160 15.61 0.44 4.84
C THR A 160 15.08 -0.98 4.76
N SER A 161 14.23 -1.37 5.71
CA SER A 161 13.43 -2.60 5.63
C SER A 161 12.28 -2.53 4.62
N GLY A 162 12.04 -1.36 4.01
CA GLY A 162 10.96 -1.13 3.04
C GLY A 162 11.07 -1.99 1.78
N ALA A 163 12.29 -2.36 1.37
CA ALA A 163 12.55 -3.21 0.21
C ALA A 163 12.29 -4.72 0.43
N GLN A 164 11.84 -5.14 1.62
CA GLN A 164 11.64 -6.55 1.95
C GLN A 164 10.65 -7.25 0.99
N SER A 165 9.57 -6.56 0.62
CA SER A 165 8.55 -7.11 -0.28
C SER A 165 9.12 -7.39 -1.67
N ASP A 166 9.88 -6.45 -2.21
CA ASP A 166 10.46 -6.56 -3.55
C ASP A 166 11.53 -7.64 -3.62
N LEU A 167 12.39 -7.74 -2.59
CA LEU A 167 13.38 -8.81 -2.48
C LEU A 167 12.72 -10.19 -2.39
N LYS A 168 11.65 -10.32 -1.62
CA LYS A 168 10.87 -11.57 -1.51
C LYS A 168 10.26 -11.95 -2.86
N ASN A 169 9.70 -10.98 -3.58
CA ASN A 169 9.09 -11.20 -4.90
C ASN A 169 10.13 -11.57 -5.96
N ALA A 170 11.26 -10.86 -6.01
CA ALA A 170 12.38 -11.14 -6.90
C ALA A 170 12.93 -12.55 -6.66
N THR A 171 13.18 -12.91 -5.41
CA THR A 171 13.67 -14.24 -5.02
C THR A 171 12.71 -15.35 -5.45
N ASN A 172 11.41 -15.15 -5.23
CA ASN A 172 10.39 -16.12 -5.64
C ASN A 172 10.31 -16.26 -7.17
N LEU A 173 10.45 -15.17 -7.91
CA LEU A 173 10.43 -15.16 -9.37
C LEU A 173 11.66 -15.87 -9.93
N ALA A 174 12.86 -15.54 -9.47
CA ALA A 174 14.11 -16.17 -9.86
C ALA A 174 14.08 -17.68 -9.57
N ARG A 175 13.59 -18.08 -8.40
CA ARG A 175 13.41 -19.49 -8.05
C ARG A 175 12.49 -20.19 -9.04
N ARG A 176 11.35 -19.60 -9.42
CA ARG A 176 10.43 -20.18 -10.40
C ARG A 176 11.03 -20.25 -11.81
N MET A 177 11.81 -19.24 -12.22
CA MET A 177 12.52 -19.24 -13.51
C MET A 177 13.42 -20.47 -13.65
N VAL A 178 14.13 -20.85 -12.58
CA VAL A 178 15.02 -22.01 -12.58
C VAL A 178 14.23 -23.30 -12.38
N THR A 179 13.38 -23.40 -11.34
CA THR A 179 12.79 -24.67 -10.93
C THR A 179 11.53 -25.06 -11.69
N ARG A 180 10.70 -24.11 -12.11
CA ARG A 180 9.42 -24.41 -12.79
C ARG A 180 9.49 -24.19 -14.29
N TYR A 181 10.33 -23.25 -14.73
CA TYR A 181 10.36 -22.84 -16.14
C TYR A 181 11.62 -23.26 -16.88
N GLY A 182 12.58 -23.92 -16.22
CA GLY A 182 13.80 -24.43 -16.86
C GLY A 182 14.60 -23.36 -17.60
N MET A 183 14.57 -22.11 -17.12
CA MET A 183 15.17 -20.94 -17.80
C MET A 183 16.66 -20.73 -17.45
N SER A 184 17.30 -21.75 -16.85
CA SER A 184 18.75 -21.79 -16.58
C SER A 184 19.43 -22.74 -17.55
N LYS A 185 20.56 -22.30 -18.12
CA LYS A 185 21.36 -23.11 -19.05
C LYS A 185 22.04 -24.30 -18.37
N GLU A 186 22.34 -24.17 -17.07
CA GLU A 186 23.01 -25.21 -16.28
C GLU A 186 22.04 -26.30 -15.82
N VAL A 187 20.80 -25.92 -15.49
CA VAL A 187 19.76 -26.86 -15.04
C VAL A 187 19.03 -27.51 -16.22
N GLY A 188 18.99 -26.84 -17.37
CA GLY A 188 18.28 -27.31 -18.56
C GLY A 188 16.76 -27.27 -18.41
N LEU A 189 16.07 -27.95 -19.33
CA LEU A 189 14.60 -28.00 -19.42
C LEU A 189 14.01 -29.02 -18.43
N MET A 190 14.25 -28.82 -17.14
CA MET A 190 13.76 -29.70 -16.08
C MET A 190 12.93 -28.93 -15.07
N THR A 191 11.87 -29.58 -14.56
CA THR A 191 11.07 -29.02 -13.47
C THR A 191 11.44 -29.68 -12.15
N ILE A 192 11.94 -28.88 -11.21
CA ILE A 192 12.28 -29.32 -9.85
C ILE A 192 11.06 -29.06 -8.98
N GLN A 193 10.29 -30.12 -8.70
CA GLN A 193 9.23 -30.06 -7.71
C GLN A 193 9.85 -30.24 -6.32
N ARG A 194 9.78 -29.19 -5.49
CA ARG A 194 10.16 -29.30 -4.08
C ARG A 194 9.12 -30.20 -3.42
N LYS A 195 9.47 -31.44 -3.07
CA LYS A 195 8.69 -32.23 -2.10
C LYS A 195 8.59 -31.39 -0.83
N GLU A 196 7.37 -31.15 -0.36
CA GLU A 196 7.13 -30.40 0.86
C GLU A 196 7.83 -31.11 2.02
N HIS A 197 8.86 -30.47 2.58
CA HIS A 197 9.59 -30.96 3.76
C HIS A 197 8.76 -30.82 5.06
N ASN A 198 7.43 -30.71 4.95
CA ASN A 198 6.53 -30.55 6.09
C ASN A 198 6.14 -31.89 6.72
N ALA A 199 6.37 -33.02 6.03
CA ALA A 199 6.13 -34.35 6.61
C ALA A 199 7.17 -34.70 7.69
N LEU A 200 8.44 -34.34 7.50
CA LEU A 200 9.51 -34.67 8.45
C LEU A 200 9.53 -33.75 9.68
N ALA A 201 9.18 -32.47 9.52
CA ALA A 201 9.09 -31.53 10.64
C ALA A 201 7.91 -31.86 11.57
N ASN A 202 6.76 -32.27 11.02
CA ASN A 202 5.61 -32.70 11.82
C ASN A 202 5.85 -34.06 12.49
N ALA A 203 6.50 -35.01 11.82
CA ALA A 203 6.85 -36.30 12.42
C ALA A 203 7.88 -36.19 13.58
N LEU A 204 8.80 -35.23 13.52
CA LEU A 204 9.73 -34.96 14.62
C LEU A 204 9.03 -34.33 15.83
N LEU A 205 8.05 -33.45 15.61
CA LEU A 205 7.25 -32.84 16.68
C LEU A 205 6.32 -33.84 17.38
N GLU A 206 5.81 -34.85 16.67
CA GLU A 206 5.01 -35.93 17.28
C GLU A 206 5.86 -36.91 18.13
N HIS A 207 7.16 -37.03 17.86
CA HIS A 207 8.04 -37.93 18.60
C HIS A 207 8.58 -37.31 19.90
N GLU A 208 8.61 -35.98 20.03
CA GLU A 208 9.02 -35.28 21.26
C GLU A 208 7.91 -35.21 22.33
N THR A 209 6.63 -35.27 21.95
CA THR A 209 5.51 -35.21 22.91
C THR A 209 5.27 -36.52 23.66
N LEU A 210 5.78 -37.66 23.15
CA LEU A 210 5.63 -38.99 23.77
C LEU A 210 6.71 -39.35 24.80
N ILE A 211 7.78 -38.55 24.91
CA ILE A 211 8.90 -38.83 25.84
C ILE A 211 8.80 -37.95 27.11
N GLY A 212 7.83 -37.02 27.16
CA GLY A 212 7.61 -36.09 28.26
C GLY A 212 6.35 -36.33 29.11
N SER A 213 5.74 -37.52 29.04
CA SER A 213 4.59 -37.92 29.89
C SER A 213 5.01 -38.92 30.96
#